data_AF-K1ZVY0-F1
#
_entry.id   AF-K1ZVY0-F1
#
_cell.length_a   1.000
_cell.length_b   1.000
_cell.length_c   1.000
_cell.angle_alpha   90.00
_cell.angle_beta   90.00
_cell.angle_gamma   90.00
#
_symmetry.space_group_name_H-M   'P 1'
#
loop_
_entity.id
_entity.type
_entity.pdbx_description
1 polymer ?
#
loop_
_entity_poly.entity_id
_entity_poly.type
_entity_poly.pdbx_seq_one_letter_code
_entity_poly.pdbx_strand_id
1 'polypeptide(L)' 'MLCYVAGNMRFAEYLHIPFAGTAEIAIIGAIFVGASIGFLWYNAYPAQIFMGDVGSLALGAGLGFMALLCKQELLL' A
#
# COMPACT_ATOMS: atom_id res chain seq x y z
N MET A 1 4.39 -4.54 -0.85
CA MET A 1 5.61 -5.36 -0.70
C MET A 1 5.67 -6.05 0.66
N LEU A 2 5.61 -5.30 1.78
CA LEU A 2 5.64 -5.87 3.14
C LEU A 2 4.53 -6.91 3.40
N CYS A 3 3.29 -6.63 3.00
CA CYS A 3 2.17 -7.58 3.15
C CYS A 3 2.35 -8.88 2.33
N TYR A 4 3.09 -8.85 1.22
CA TYR A 4 3.40 -10.06 0.44
C TYR A 4 4.43 -10.94 1.17
N VAL A 5 5.46 -10.30 1.74
CA VAL A 5 6.50 -10.97 2.52
C VAL A 5 5.91 -11.56 3.81
N ALA A 6 5.11 -10.80 4.54
CA ALA A 6 4.42 -11.24 5.75
C ALA A 6 3.35 -12.33 5.48
N GLY A 7 2.85 -12.41 4.25
CA GLY A 7 1.88 -13.41 3.81
C GLY A 7 2.49 -14.71 3.26
N ASN A 8 3.82 -14.82 3.15
CA ASN A 8 4.49 -16.02 2.65
C ASN A 8 5.36 -16.65 3.75
N MET A 9 4.99 -17.85 4.22
CA MET A 9 5.65 -18.51 5.37
C MET A 9 7.17 -18.58 5.21
N ARG A 10 7.66 -18.91 4.01
CA ARG A 10 9.09 -19.13 3.75
C ARG A 10 9.90 -17.83 3.81
N PHE A 11 9.30 -16.72 3.41
CA PHE A 11 9.93 -15.40 3.51
C PHE A 11 9.79 -14.79 4.91
N ALA A 12 8.63 -14.98 5.55
CA ALA A 12 8.39 -14.53 6.92
C ALA A 12 9.38 -15.18 7.90
N GLU A 13 9.63 -16.49 7.76
CA GLU A 13 10.61 -17.23 8.56
C GLU A 13 12.06 -16.77 8.28
N TYR A 14 12.41 -16.53 7.00
CA TYR A 14 13.74 -16.06 6.63
C TYR A 14 14.07 -14.65 7.14
N LEU A 15 13.09 -13.74 7.14
CA LEU A 15 13.27 -12.34 7.59
C LEU A 15 12.87 -12.12 9.06
N HIS A 16 12.47 -13.17 9.79
CA HIS A 16 11.97 -13.10 11.17
C HIS A 16 10.80 -12.11 11.36
N ILE A 17 9.88 -12.03 10.39
CA ILE A 17 8.69 -11.17 10.44
C ILE A 17 7.48 -12.03 10.85
N PRO A 18 6.55 -11.52 11.68
CA PRO A 18 5.32 -12.25 12.00
C PRO A 18 4.53 -12.61 10.73
N PHE A 19 4.23 -13.91 10.58
CA PHE A 19 3.37 -14.40 9.50
C PHE A 19 1.92 -14.00 9.76
N ALA A 20 1.35 -13.21 8.85
CA ALA A 20 0.01 -12.65 8.99
C ALA A 20 -1.02 -13.27 8.02
N GLY A 21 -0.59 -14.12 7.07
CA GLY A 21 -1.48 -14.76 6.10
C GLY A 21 -2.18 -13.81 5.12
N THR A 22 -1.79 -12.53 5.10
CA THR A 22 -2.47 -11.42 4.39
C THR A 22 -1.84 -11.09 3.04
N ALA A 23 -1.35 -12.10 2.31
CA ALA A 23 -0.69 -11.90 1.02
C ALA A 23 -1.58 -11.18 -0.01
N GLU A 24 -2.90 -11.39 0.04
CA GLU A 24 -3.88 -10.79 -0.87
C GLU A 24 -3.95 -9.26 -0.75
N ILE A 25 -3.63 -8.70 0.42
CA ILE A 25 -3.59 -7.25 0.65
C ILE A 25 -2.49 -6.59 -0.20
N ALA A 26 -1.45 -7.33 -0.59
CA ALA A 26 -0.44 -6.84 -1.52
C ALA A 26 -1.03 -6.45 -2.88
N ILE A 27 -2.14 -7.08 -3.32
CA ILE A 27 -2.83 -6.75 -4.57
C ILE A 27 -3.44 -5.35 -4.47
N ILE A 28 -4.09 -5.04 -3.35
CA ILE A 28 -4.66 -3.71 -3.09
C ILE A 28 -3.55 -2.64 -3.10
N GLY A 29 -2.40 -2.94 -2.47
CA GLY A 29 -1.23 -2.06 -2.53
C GLY A 29 -0.72 -1.83 -3.96
N ALA A 30 -0.73 -2.86 -4.81
CA ALA A 30 -0.35 -2.72 -6.22
C ALA A 30 -1.34 -1.86 -7.02
N ILE A 31 -2.64 -1.96 -6.73
CA ILE A 31 -3.67 -1.10 -7.33
C ILE A 31 -3.42 0.37 -6.95
N PHE A 32 -3.13 0.66 -5.69
CA PHE A 32 -2.82 2.02 -5.25
C PHE A 32 -1.61 2.59 -5.99
N VAL A 33 -0.51 1.83 -6.09
CA VAL A 33 0.67 2.26 -6.84
C VAL A 33 0.35 2.50 -8.32
N GLY A 34 -0.39 1.59 -8.96
CA GLY A 34 -0.81 1.75 -10.35
C GLY A 34 -1.67 2.99 -10.57
N ALA A 35 -2.65 3.23 -9.69
CA ALA A 35 -3.51 4.41 -9.73
C ALA A 35 -2.72 5.71 -9.50
N SER A 36 -1.78 5.71 -8.55
CA SER A 36 -0.91 6.87 -8.28
C SER A 36 0.03 7.19 -9.44
N ILE A 37 0.57 6.17 -10.13
CA ILE A 37 1.38 6.37 -11.34
C ILE A 37 0.51 6.96 -12.47
N GLY A 38 -0.69 6.43 -12.68
CA GLY A 38 -1.64 6.96 -13.65
C GLY A 38 -2.04 8.40 -13.36
N PHE A 39 -2.30 8.72 -12.08
CA PHE A 39 -2.57 10.09 -11.63
C PHE A 39 -1.36 11.01 -11.84
N LEU A 40 -0.15 10.53 -11.52
CA LEU A 40 1.09 11.31 -11.66
C LEU A 40 1.32 11.76 -13.11
N TRP A 41 0.93 10.96 -14.10
CA TRP A 41 1.02 11.36 -15.51
C TRP A 41 0.28 12.67 -15.82
N TYR A 42 -0.87 12.89 -15.19
CA TYR A 42 -1.68 14.12 -15.35
C TYR A 42 -1.40 15.19 -14.30
N ASN A 43 -0.75 14.81 -13.21
CA ASN A 43 -0.37 15.70 -12.12
C ASN A 43 1.05 16.27 -12.27
N ALA A 44 1.91 15.65 -13.09
CA ALA A 44 3.24 16.14 -13.41
C ALA A 44 3.17 17.55 -14.03
N TYR A 45 4.17 18.38 -13.73
CA TYR A 45 4.16 19.77 -14.16
C TYR A 45 4.14 19.90 -15.70
N PRO A 46 3.23 20.71 -16.29
CA PRO A 46 2.18 21.50 -15.64
C PRO A 46 0.92 20.67 -15.33
N ALA A 47 0.47 20.72 -14.07
CA ALA A 47 -0.60 19.86 -13.56
C ALA A 47 -1.96 20.15 -14.23
N GLN A 48 -2.58 19.10 -14.76
CA GLN A 48 -3.91 19.17 -15.39
C GLN A 48 -5.01 18.73 -14.43
N ILE A 49 -4.68 17.84 -13.50
CA ILE A 49 -5.62 17.28 -12.52
C ILE A 49 -4.98 17.37 -11.13
N PHE A 50 -5.72 17.94 -10.18
CA PHE A 50 -5.34 18.01 -8.78
C PHE A 50 -6.01 16.90 -7.98
N MET A 51 -5.28 16.33 -7.02
CA MET A 51 -5.77 15.21 -6.22
C MET A 51 -6.93 15.63 -5.31
N GLY A 52 -6.82 16.85 -4.74
CA GLY A 52 -7.75 17.38 -3.74
C GLY A 52 -7.82 16.53 -2.47
N ASP A 53 -8.73 16.90 -1.58
CA ASP A 53 -8.94 16.21 -0.30
C ASP A 53 -9.53 14.81 -0.49
N VAL A 54 -10.30 14.61 -1.56
CA VAL A 54 -10.92 13.31 -1.89
C VAL A 54 -9.85 12.24 -2.13
N GLY A 55 -8.83 12.54 -2.94
CA GLY A 55 -7.77 11.59 -3.23
C GLY A 55 -6.77 11.41 -2.08
N SER A 56 -6.41 12.50 -1.38
CA SER A 56 -5.43 12.44 -0.29
C SER A 56 -5.95 11.71 0.95
N LEU A 57 -7.18 11.99 1.38
CA LEU A 57 -7.81 11.30 2.52
C LEU A 57 -8.06 9.82 2.19
N ALA A 58 -8.54 9.51 0.99
CA ALA A 58 -8.78 8.12 0.58
C ALA A 58 -7.47 7.30 0.53
N LEU A 59 -6.39 7.86 -0.01
CA LEU A 59 -5.07 7.21 -0.03
C LEU A 59 -4.51 7.03 1.38
N GLY A 60 -4.60 8.04 2.24
CA GLY A 60 -4.14 7.97 3.62
C GLY A 60 -4.91 6.92 4.44
N ALA A 61 -6.24 6.93 4.36
CA ALA A 61 -7.08 5.95 5.03
C ALA A 61 -6.85 4.52 4.51
N GLY A 62 -6.70 4.36 3.19
CA GLY A 62 -6.43 3.07 2.56
C GLY A 62 -5.10 2.47 3.00
N LEU A 63 -4.03 3.27 3.01
CA LEU A 63 -2.71 2.83 3.48
C LEU A 63 -2.72 2.49 4.98
N GLY A 64 -3.37 3.32 5.81
CA GLY A 64 -3.53 3.04 7.24
C GLY A 64 -4.29 1.74 7.51
N PHE A 65 -5.38 1.49 6.78
CA PHE A 65 -6.13 0.25 6.90
C PHE A 65 -5.30 -0.99 6.53
N MET A 66 -4.49 -0.91 5.47
CA MET A 66 -3.58 -2.01 5.10
C MET A 66 -2.53 -2.29 6.17
N ALA A 67 -1.97 -1.25 6.82
CA ALA A 67 -0.99 -1.43 7.89
C ALA A 67 -1.56 -2.15 9.11
N LEU A 68 -2.80 -1.82 9.49
CA LEU A 68 -3.52 -2.51 10.56
C LEU A 68 -3.74 -3.99 10.23
N LEU A 69 -4.20 -4.29 9.01
CA LEU A 69 -4.45 -5.67 8.60
C LEU A 69 -3.19 -6.53 8.50
N CYS A 70 -2.07 -5.93 8.08
CA CYS A 70 -0.78 -6.64 8.01
C CYS A 70 -0.08 -6.76 9.37
N LYS A 71 -0.67 -6.24 10.47
CA LYS A 71 -0.05 -6.18 11.81
C LYS A 71 1.37 -5.60 11.78
N GLN A 72 1.57 -4.63 10.89
CA GLN A 72 2.82 -3.87 10.73
C GLN A 72 2.49 -2.41 11.03
N GLU A 73 1.92 -2.18 12.21
CA GLU A 73 1.32 -0.91 12.62
C GLU A 73 2.37 0.19 12.83
N LEU A 74 3.60 -0.20 13.22
CA LEU A 74 4.68 0.70 13.60
C LEU A 74 5.58 1.14 12.43
N LEU A 75 5.39 0.55 11.25
CA LEU A 75 6.22 0.82 10.06
C LEU A 75 5.63 1.90 9.14
N LEU A 76 4.45 2.43 9.48
CA LEU A 76 3.77 3.49 8.74
C LEU A 76 4.15 4.89 9.27
#